data_AF-A0A8H3HEC2-F1
#
_entry.id   AF-A0A8H3HEC2-F1
#
_cell.length_a   1.000
_cell.length_b   1.000
_cell.length_c   1.000
_cell.angle_alpha   90.00
_cell.angle_beta   90.00
_cell.angle_gamma   90.00
#
_symmetry.space_group_name_H-M   'P 1'
#
loop_
_entity.id
_entity.type
_entity.pdbx_description
1 polymer ?
#
loop_
_entity_poly.entity_id
_entity_poly.type
_entity_poly.pdbx_seq_one_letter_code
_entity_poly.pdbx_strand_id
1 'polypeptide(L)'
;MEEMEDHRTQFDFFRGLFAHLSALRDDTLPGAVVIHEIPSLKKPFSQCKIWSLEPPGPTKEYFIDKPTDLVVFLSYDSNIPVLEIDLCSLTAGGDHPAAAMPRLEFPITGILEKVYCYLTGDHLIVLLDGESPDDSNDIVVWDWLSGRQAVHTRAEGRDFLAFVLPNILVIPSSLSKPDEDLN
;
A
#
# COMPACT_ATOMS: atom_id res chain seq x y z
N MET A 1 -0.13 -34.28 3.07
CA MET A 1 0.30 -33.67 4.32
C MET A 1 -0.08 -32.21 4.17
N GLU A 2 -1.32 -31.88 4.52
CA GLU A 2 -1.80 -30.49 4.48
C GLU A 2 -1.06 -29.72 5.57
N GLU A 3 -0.28 -28.72 5.17
CA GLU A 3 0.21 -27.72 6.10
C GLU A 3 -1.01 -26.97 6.62
N MET A 4 -1.37 -27.19 7.89
CA MET A 4 -2.24 -26.25 8.60
C MET A 4 -1.45 -24.95 8.69
N GLU A 5 -1.73 -24.00 7.81
CA GLU A 5 -1.25 -22.62 7.95
C GLU A 5 -1.74 -22.10 9.30
N ASP A 6 -0.80 -21.86 10.22
CA ASP A 6 -1.04 -21.19 11.50
C ASP A 6 -1.57 -19.79 11.19
N HIS A 7 -2.90 -19.61 11.20
CA HIS A 7 -3.58 -18.33 10.94
C HIS A 7 -3.32 -17.36 12.09
N ARG A 8 -2.07 -16.93 12.23
CA ARG A 8 -1.71 -15.87 13.16
C ARG A 8 -2.30 -14.57 12.65
N THR A 9 -3.13 -13.94 13.48
CA THR A 9 -3.60 -12.59 13.21
C THR A 9 -2.40 -11.66 13.09
N GLN A 10 -2.13 -11.20 11.86
CA GLN A 10 -1.14 -10.18 11.60
C GLN A 10 -1.69 -8.82 12.01
N PHE A 11 -0.89 -8.07 12.77
CA PHE A 11 -1.22 -6.71 13.19
C PHE A 11 -0.30 -5.73 12.48
N ASP A 12 -0.89 -4.75 11.82
CA ASP A 12 -0.18 -3.68 11.13
C ASP A 12 -0.34 -2.37 11.90
N PHE A 13 0.74 -1.59 12.00
CA PHE A 13 0.80 -0.38 12.81
C PHE A 13 0.97 0.85 11.92
N PHE A 14 0.13 1.84 12.18
CA PHE A 14 0.14 3.13 11.50
C PHE A 14 0.23 4.24 12.55
N ARG A 15 0.40 5.49 12.13
CA ARG A 15 0.64 6.63 13.04
C ARG A 15 -0.52 6.84 14.03
N GLY A 16 -0.41 6.21 15.20
CA GLY A 16 -1.43 6.23 16.26
C GLY A 16 -2.60 5.28 16.03
N LEU A 17 -2.47 4.31 15.11
CA LEU A 17 -3.46 3.26 14.85
C LEU A 17 -2.78 1.89 14.82
N PHE A 18 -3.52 0.84 15.11
CA PHE A 18 -3.17 -0.51 14.67
C PHE A 18 -4.39 -1.15 14.00
N ALA A 19 -4.15 -2.06 13.09
CA ALA A 19 -5.20 -2.72 12.34
C ALA A 19 -4.87 -4.21 12.16
N HIS A 20 -5.89 -5.00 11.89
CA HIS A 20 -5.75 -6.37 11.49
C HIS A 20 -6.90 -6.78 10.58
N LEU A 21 -6.68 -7.81 9.76
CA LEU A 21 -7.77 -8.48 9.06
C LEU A 21 -8.56 -9.32 10.06
N SER A 22 -9.89 -9.18 10.07
CA SER A 22 -10.77 -10.09 10.80
C SER A 22 -10.78 -11.45 10.10
N ALA A 23 -10.91 -12.54 10.85
CA ALA A 23 -11.10 -13.86 10.26
C ALA A 23 -12.25 -13.84 9.24
N LEU A 24 -12.07 -14.59 8.14
CA LEU A 24 -13.07 -14.75 7.09
C LEU A 24 -14.40 -15.19 7.73
N ARG A 25 -15.50 -14.53 7.40
CA ARG A 25 -16.84 -14.91 7.89
C ARG A 25 -17.35 -16.18 7.19
N ASP A 26 -16.85 -16.46 5.99
CA ASP A 26 -16.98 -17.66 5.17
C ASP A 26 -15.87 -17.62 4.11
N ASP A 27 -15.46 -18.76 3.53
CA ASP A 27 -14.38 -18.92 2.53
C ASP A 27 -14.56 -18.10 1.22
N THR A 28 -15.56 -17.23 1.15
CA THR A 28 -15.97 -16.48 -0.05
C THR A 28 -15.98 -14.97 0.11
N LEU A 29 -15.87 -14.43 1.33
CA LEU A 29 -15.92 -12.97 1.56
C LEU A 29 -14.64 -12.50 2.24
N PRO A 30 -13.95 -11.48 1.69
CA PRO A 30 -12.76 -10.92 2.33
C PRO A 30 -13.09 -10.49 3.76
N GLY A 31 -12.19 -10.79 4.69
CA GLY A 31 -12.31 -10.35 6.07
C GLY A 31 -12.35 -8.82 6.14
N ALA A 32 -13.13 -8.26 7.07
CA ALA A 32 -13.11 -6.84 7.32
C ALA A 32 -11.75 -6.41 7.90
N VAL A 33 -11.25 -5.25 7.52
CA VAL A 33 -10.12 -4.63 8.21
C VAL A 33 -10.65 -3.91 9.45
N VAL A 34 -10.24 -4.39 10.63
CA VAL A 34 -10.59 -3.80 11.92
C VAL A 34 -9.45 -2.89 12.34
N ILE A 35 -9.78 -1.62 12.59
CA ILE A 35 -8.82 -0.55 12.83
C ILE A 35 -9.08 0.03 14.21
N HIS A 36 -8.06 0.09 15.03
CA HIS A 36 -8.11 0.58 16.40
C HIS A 36 -7.24 1.82 16.56
N GLU A 37 -7.80 2.82 17.23
CA GLU A 37 -7.02 3.98 17.64
C GLU A 37 -6.21 3.69 18.90
N ILE A 38 -4.91 4.00 18.83
CA ILE A 38 -3.99 3.81 19.95
C ILE A 38 -4.20 4.95 20.96
N PRO A 39 -4.41 4.64 22.26
CA PRO A 39 -4.52 5.67 23.30
C PRO A 39 -3.21 6.44 23.44
N SER A 40 -3.32 7.70 23.88
CA SER A 40 -2.17 8.57 24.14
C SER A 40 -2.38 9.40 25.40
N LEU A 41 -1.35 10.13 25.83
CA LEU A 41 -1.46 11.06 26.96
C LEU A 41 -2.56 12.12 26.77
N LYS A 42 -2.89 12.46 25.52
CA LYS A 42 -3.96 13.41 25.18
C LYS A 42 -5.30 12.74 24.92
N LYS A 43 -5.34 11.41 24.78
CA LYS A 43 -6.53 10.66 24.38
C LYS A 43 -6.64 9.34 25.14
N PRO A 44 -7.46 9.28 26.21
CA PRO A 44 -7.65 8.05 26.98
C PRO A 44 -8.40 7.00 26.16
N PHE A 45 -8.29 5.74 26.60
CA PHE A 45 -8.88 4.58 25.93
C PHE A 45 -10.39 4.71 25.69
N SER A 46 -11.14 5.30 26.63
CA SER A 46 -12.59 5.51 26.51
C SER A 46 -13.00 6.44 25.37
N GLN A 47 -12.05 7.17 24.78
CA GLN A 47 -12.27 8.06 23.63
C GLN A 47 -11.69 7.48 22.33
N CYS A 48 -10.97 6.35 22.39
CA CYS A 48 -10.44 5.68 21.22
C CYS A 48 -11.59 5.15 20.36
N LYS A 49 -11.46 5.34 19.04
CA LYS A 49 -12.40 4.82 18.07
C LYS A 49 -11.95 3.45 17.55
N ILE A 50 -12.93 2.67 17.12
CA ILE A 50 -12.74 1.44 16.39
C ILE A 50 -13.52 1.58 15.09
N TRP A 51 -12.89 1.25 13.97
CA TRP A 51 -13.51 1.18 12.66
C TRP A 51 -13.47 -0.26 12.16
N SER A 52 -14.44 -0.62 11.33
CA SER A 52 -14.49 -1.91 10.64
C SER A 52 -14.86 -1.61 9.20
N LEU A 53 -13.95 -1.88 8.28
CA LEU A 53 -14.10 -1.59 6.87
C LEU A 53 -14.14 -2.88 6.07
N GLU A 54 -15.11 -3.01 5.19
CA GLU A 54 -15.16 -4.11 4.23
C GLU A 54 -14.39 -3.67 2.97
N PRO A 55 -13.32 -4.38 2.58
CA PRO A 55 -12.60 -4.02 1.37
C PRO A 55 -13.51 -4.19 0.13
N PRO A 56 -13.39 -3.32 -0.88
CA PRO A 56 -14.23 -3.41 -2.10
C PRO A 56 -14.02 -4.70 -2.90
N GLY A 57 -12.87 -5.36 -2.72
CA GLY A 57 -12.49 -6.58 -3.43
C GLY A 57 -11.44 -7.41 -2.67
N PRO A 58 -10.89 -8.46 -3.32
CA PRO A 58 -9.89 -9.33 -2.72
C PRO A 58 -8.62 -8.54 -2.40
N THR A 59 -8.44 -8.19 -1.14
CA THR A 59 -7.35 -7.33 -0.68
C THR A 59 -6.21 -8.18 -0.15
N LYS A 60 -4.99 -7.94 -0.65
CA LYS A 60 -3.77 -8.54 -0.09
C LYS A 60 -3.12 -7.65 0.94
N GLU A 61 -3.08 -6.34 0.69
CA GLU A 61 -2.45 -5.36 1.56
C GLU A 61 -3.32 -4.12 1.72
N TYR A 62 -3.12 -3.39 2.81
CA TYR A 62 -3.85 -2.15 3.07
C TYR A 62 -2.99 -1.14 3.82
N PHE A 63 -3.26 0.14 3.59
CA PHE A 63 -2.52 1.26 4.17
C PHE A 63 -3.49 2.32 4.70
N ILE A 64 -3.18 2.92 5.85
CA ILE A 64 -4.09 3.85 6.52
C ILE A 64 -3.38 5.17 6.80
N ASP A 65 -3.94 6.27 6.28
CA ASP A 65 -3.55 7.64 6.63
C ASP A 65 -4.71 8.41 7.25
N LYS A 66 -4.75 8.38 8.58
CA LYS A 66 -5.82 9.01 9.35
C LYS A 66 -5.96 10.53 9.16
N PRO A 67 -4.89 11.34 9.10
CA PRO A 67 -5.01 12.78 8.84
C PRO A 67 -5.80 13.13 7.59
N THR A 68 -5.70 12.31 6.53
CA THR A 68 -6.45 12.48 5.28
C THR A 68 -7.75 11.70 5.23
N ASP A 69 -8.07 10.93 6.27
CA ASP A 69 -9.20 9.98 6.31
C ASP A 69 -9.12 8.89 5.23
N LEU A 70 -7.91 8.56 4.75
CA LEU A 70 -7.71 7.65 3.63
C LEU A 70 -7.32 6.24 4.09
N VAL A 71 -7.96 5.24 3.48
CA VAL A 71 -7.54 3.84 3.50
C VAL A 71 -7.32 3.40 2.06
N VAL A 72 -6.15 2.83 1.80
CA VAL A 72 -5.77 2.30 0.49
C VAL A 72 -5.80 0.79 0.57
N PHE A 73 -6.60 0.15 -0.26
CA PHE A 73 -6.60 -1.31 -0.41
C PHE A 73 -5.87 -1.68 -1.69
N LEU A 74 -4.97 -2.66 -1.60
CA LEU A 74 -4.21 -3.16 -2.74
C LEU A 74 -4.67 -4.58 -3.06
N SER A 75 -5.12 -4.77 -4.30
CA SER A 75 -5.42 -6.06 -4.87
C SER A 75 -4.44 -6.36 -6.00
N TYR A 76 -3.69 -7.43 -5.84
CA TYR A 76 -2.80 -7.95 -6.88
C TYR A 76 -2.69 -9.46 -6.72
N ASP A 77 -2.48 -10.15 -7.84
CA ASP A 77 -2.17 -11.57 -7.82
C ASP A 77 -1.10 -11.88 -8.84
N SER A 78 -0.35 -12.95 -8.61
CA SER A 78 0.67 -13.46 -9.55
C SER A 78 0.05 -13.80 -10.92
N ASN A 79 -1.26 -14.05 -10.96
CA ASN A 79 -2.03 -14.34 -12.18
C ASN A 79 -2.79 -13.13 -12.75
N ILE A 80 -2.87 -12.01 -12.02
CA ILE A 80 -3.61 -10.83 -12.43
C ILE A 80 -2.60 -9.81 -12.95
N PRO A 81 -2.67 -9.39 -14.23
CA PRO A 81 -1.70 -8.50 -14.84
C PRO A 81 -1.90 -7.02 -14.43
N VAL A 82 -2.64 -6.77 -13.36
CA VAL A 82 -3.05 -5.43 -12.91
C VAL A 82 -3.01 -5.38 -11.39
N LEU A 83 -2.34 -4.35 -10.88
CA LEU A 83 -2.50 -3.88 -9.51
C LEU A 83 -3.74 -2.99 -9.47
N GLU A 84 -4.73 -3.37 -8.67
CA GLU A 84 -5.88 -2.53 -8.37
C GLU A 84 -5.67 -1.86 -7.02
N ILE A 85 -5.99 -0.57 -6.97
CA ILE A 85 -5.83 0.29 -5.80
C ILE A 85 -7.16 0.95 -5.53
N ASP A 86 -7.83 0.57 -4.45
CA ASP A 86 -9.07 1.22 -4.01
C ASP A 86 -8.77 2.26 -2.92
N LEU A 87 -9.28 3.48 -3.11
CA LEU A 87 -9.14 4.62 -2.22
C LEU A 87 -10.45 4.82 -1.45
N CYS A 88 -10.46 4.41 -0.19
CA CYS A 88 -11.64 4.45 0.67
C CYS A 88 -11.51 5.46 1.80
N SER A 89 -12.64 5.93 2.31
CA SER A 89 -12.70 6.76 3.51
C SER A 89 -12.70 5.89 4.76
N LEU A 90 -11.79 6.19 5.70
CA LEU A 90 -11.74 5.54 7.01
C LEU A 90 -13.03 5.79 7.80
N THR A 91 -13.61 6.99 7.74
CA THR A 91 -14.82 7.32 8.49
C THR A 91 -16.12 6.92 7.81
N ALA A 92 -16.20 7.01 6.47
CA ALA A 92 -17.42 6.70 5.72
C ALA A 92 -17.51 5.23 5.28
N GLY A 93 -16.36 4.56 5.10
CA GLY A 93 -16.25 3.15 4.77
C GLY A 93 -16.52 2.74 3.32
N GLY A 94 -16.69 3.71 2.41
CA GLY A 94 -16.74 3.48 0.97
C GLY A 94 -15.73 4.37 0.24
N ASP A 95 -15.97 4.64 -1.04
CA ASP A 95 -15.15 5.52 -1.87
C ASP A 95 -14.78 6.83 -1.16
N HIS A 96 -13.50 7.20 -1.23
CA HIS A 96 -13.03 8.41 -0.58
C HIS A 96 -13.63 9.65 -1.27
N PRO A 97 -14.35 10.54 -0.55
CA PRO A 97 -15.11 11.63 -1.17
C PRO A 97 -14.24 12.70 -1.85
N ALA A 98 -12.97 12.80 -1.47
CA ALA A 98 -12.01 13.71 -2.09
C ALA A 98 -11.31 13.13 -3.34
N ALA A 99 -11.41 11.81 -3.57
CA ALA A 99 -10.79 11.18 -4.72
C ALA A 99 -11.72 11.32 -5.94
N ALA A 100 -11.25 12.00 -6.99
CA ALA A 100 -11.97 12.07 -8.25
C ALA A 100 -12.04 10.71 -8.95
N MET A 101 -11.05 9.86 -8.71
CA MET A 101 -10.99 8.47 -9.16
C MET A 101 -10.73 7.58 -7.95
N PRO A 102 -11.78 6.98 -7.35
CA PRO A 102 -11.63 6.16 -6.14
C PRO A 102 -10.94 4.83 -6.40
N ARG A 103 -10.75 4.45 -7.66
CA ARG A 103 -10.03 3.24 -8.07
C ARG A 103 -8.96 3.60 -9.09
N LEU A 104 -7.73 3.16 -8.83
CA LEU A 104 -6.58 3.30 -9.70
C LEU A 104 -6.10 1.91 -10.12
N GLU A 105 -5.52 1.83 -11.31
CA GLU A 105 -5.04 0.57 -11.87
C GLU A 105 -3.65 0.77 -12.48
N PHE A 106 -2.78 -0.22 -12.30
CA PHE A 106 -1.44 -0.22 -12.90
C PHE A 106 -1.10 -1.60 -13.46
N PRO A 107 -0.63 -1.71 -14.72
CA PRO A 107 -0.26 -2.99 -15.30
C PRO A 107 0.99 -3.57 -14.62
N ILE A 108 0.93 -4.83 -14.24
CA ILE A 108 2.05 -5.58 -13.65
C ILE A 108 2.77 -6.32 -14.78
N THR A 109 4.08 -6.07 -14.95
CA THR A 109 4.92 -6.72 -15.95
C THR A 109 5.95 -7.66 -15.30
N GLY A 110 5.48 -8.65 -14.54
CA GLY A 110 6.36 -9.61 -13.86
C GLY A 110 5.69 -10.31 -12.68
N ILE A 111 6.43 -11.14 -11.97
CA ILE A 111 5.99 -11.70 -10.69
C ILE A 111 6.45 -10.76 -9.58
N LEU A 112 5.52 -10.32 -8.75
CA LEU A 112 5.83 -9.44 -7.62
C LEU A 112 6.22 -10.28 -6.40
N GLU A 113 7.38 -9.98 -5.82
CA GLU A 113 7.72 -10.44 -4.47
C GLU A 113 6.93 -9.63 -3.44
N LYS A 114 6.86 -8.32 -3.64
CA LYS A 114 6.22 -7.41 -2.68
C LYS A 114 5.72 -6.13 -3.30
N VAL A 115 4.70 -5.54 -2.68
CA VAL A 115 4.26 -4.17 -2.98
C VAL A 115 4.53 -3.31 -1.76
N TYR A 116 5.00 -2.10 -1.98
CA TYR A 116 5.16 -1.11 -0.93
C TYR A 116 4.36 0.13 -1.29
N CYS A 117 3.58 0.63 -0.34
CA CYS A 117 2.78 1.82 -0.52
C CYS A 117 3.15 2.89 0.50
N TYR A 118 3.23 4.13 0.04
CA TYR A 118 3.54 5.29 0.85
C TYR A 118 2.60 6.43 0.51
N LEU A 119 2.12 7.12 1.55
CA LEU A 119 1.30 8.32 1.42
C LEU A 119 2.08 9.53 1.92
N THR A 120 2.14 10.59 1.11
CA THR A 120 2.81 11.85 1.45
C THR A 120 2.04 13.04 0.89
N GLY A 121 1.25 13.69 1.75
CA GLY A 121 0.33 14.75 1.33
C GLY A 121 -0.68 14.20 0.31
N ASP A 122 -0.70 14.82 -0.87
CA ASP A 122 -1.62 14.46 -1.95
C ASP A 122 -1.08 13.35 -2.86
N HIS A 123 0.08 12.76 -2.53
CA HIS A 123 0.72 11.75 -3.35
C HIS A 123 0.62 10.35 -2.74
N LEU A 124 0.19 9.41 -3.58
CA LEU A 124 0.26 7.97 -3.35
C LEU A 124 1.43 7.43 -4.17
N ILE A 125 2.36 6.74 -3.51
CA ILE A 125 3.51 6.10 -4.14
C ILE A 125 3.36 4.61 -3.97
N VAL A 126 3.51 3.87 -5.06
CA VAL A 126 3.62 2.42 -5.04
C VAL A 126 4.94 2.01 -5.66
N LEU A 127 5.69 1.19 -4.92
CA LEU A 127 6.84 0.45 -5.42
C LEU A 127 6.41 -1.01 -5.60
N LEU A 128 6.55 -1.49 -6.82
CA LEU A 128 6.35 -2.87 -7.20
C LEU A 128 7.73 -3.53 -7.21
N ASP A 129 7.97 -4.46 -6.29
CA ASP A 129 9.24 -5.19 -6.14
C ASP A 129 9.11 -6.57 -6.78
N GLY A 130 9.87 -6.81 -7.84
CA GLY A 130 9.90 -8.05 -8.60
C GLY A 130 10.67 -9.16 -7.89
N GLU A 131 10.27 -10.41 -8.14
CA GLU A 131 10.91 -11.58 -7.54
C GLU A 131 12.32 -11.84 -8.10
N SER A 132 12.50 -11.65 -9.41
CA SER A 132 13.77 -11.80 -10.10
C SER A 132 14.52 -10.46 -10.25
N PRO A 133 15.87 -10.46 -10.25
CA PRO A 133 16.65 -9.29 -10.68
C PRO A 133 16.35 -8.83 -12.12
N ASP A 134 15.81 -9.73 -12.96
CA ASP A 134 15.37 -9.43 -14.31
C ASP A 134 13.94 -8.86 -14.38
N ASP A 135 13.17 -8.96 -13.29
CA ASP A 135 11.85 -8.36 -13.19
C ASP A 135 11.98 -6.85 -12.94
N SER A 136 11.12 -6.05 -13.57
CA SER A 136 11.18 -4.60 -13.42
C SER A 136 10.64 -4.16 -12.07
N ASN A 137 11.46 -3.43 -11.32
CA ASN A 137 10.99 -2.71 -10.14
C ASN A 137 10.37 -1.38 -10.59
N ASP A 138 9.04 -1.32 -10.61
CA ASP A 138 8.30 -0.14 -11.05
C ASP A 138 7.95 0.75 -9.85
N ILE A 139 8.20 2.05 -10.01
CA ILE A 139 7.81 3.08 -9.06
C ILE A 139 6.79 3.97 -9.73
N VAL A 140 5.62 4.04 -9.13
CA VAL A 140 4.49 4.78 -9.67
C VAL A 140 4.00 5.75 -8.61
N VAL A 141 3.81 7.01 -9.02
CA VAL A 141 3.32 8.07 -8.15
C VAL A 141 2.05 8.64 -8.74
N TRP A 142 0.98 8.64 -7.96
CA TRP A 142 -0.27 9.30 -8.28
C TRP A 142 -0.47 10.53 -7.40
N ASP A 143 -1.06 11.57 -7.98
CA ASP A 143 -1.88 12.50 -7.22
C ASP A 143 -3.22 11.80 -6.97
N TRP A 144 -3.45 11.36 -5.73
CA TRP A 144 -4.59 10.50 -5.42
C TRP A 144 -5.92 11.28 -5.39
N LEU A 145 -5.87 12.60 -5.25
CA LEU A 145 -7.06 13.45 -5.32
C LEU A 145 -7.59 13.53 -6.75
N SER A 146 -6.70 13.73 -7.72
CA SER A 146 -7.09 13.81 -9.14
C SER A 146 -7.13 12.46 -9.85
N GLY A 147 -6.48 11.44 -9.30
CA GLY A 147 -6.24 10.14 -9.95
C GLY A 147 -5.15 10.19 -11.03
N ARG A 148 -4.50 11.34 -11.25
CA ARG A 148 -3.50 11.50 -12.29
C ARG A 148 -2.17 10.87 -11.86
N GLN A 149 -1.66 9.96 -12.68
CA GLN A 149 -0.28 9.48 -12.54
C GLN A 149 0.70 10.63 -12.83
N ALA A 150 1.49 11.00 -11.81
CA ALA A 150 2.47 12.07 -11.89
C ALA A 150 3.84 11.56 -12.33
N VAL A 151 4.23 10.36 -11.88
CA VAL A 151 5.54 9.75 -12.19
C VAL A 151 5.34 8.25 -12.43
N HIS A 152 6.07 7.73 -13.42
CA HIS A 152 6.34 6.30 -13.56
C HIS A 152 7.80 6.15 -13.99
N THR A 153 8.57 5.41 -13.20
CA THR A 153 9.96 5.10 -13.50
C THR A 153 10.27 3.68 -13.09
N ARG A 154 11.29 3.10 -13.69
CA ARG A 154 11.87 1.83 -13.26
C ARG A 154 13.09 2.09 -12.40
N ALA A 155 13.26 1.29 -11.36
CA ALA A 155 14.47 1.22 -10.55
C ALA A 155 15.29 0.00 -10.97
N GLU A 156 16.59 0.21 -11.20
CA GLU A 156 17.52 -0.89 -11.47
C GLU A 156 18.00 -1.46 -10.14
N GLY A 157 17.25 -2.43 -9.61
CA GLY A 157 17.56 -3.11 -8.35
C GLY A 157 16.58 -2.81 -7.20
N ARG A 158 16.79 -3.47 -6.05
CA ARG A 158 15.98 -3.32 -4.84
C ARG A 158 16.38 -2.07 -4.06
N ASP A 159 16.23 -0.91 -4.70
CA ASP A 159 16.61 0.36 -4.12
C ASP A 159 15.49 0.89 -3.21
N PHE A 160 15.84 1.16 -1.95
CA PHE A 160 14.92 1.70 -0.95
C PHE A 160 14.54 3.15 -1.27
N LEU A 161 13.27 3.51 -1.20
CA LEU A 161 12.82 4.87 -1.47
C LEU A 161 12.67 5.68 -0.18
N ALA A 162 12.97 6.97 -0.22
CA ALA A 162 12.71 7.87 0.89
C ALA A 162 12.20 9.24 0.44
N PHE A 163 11.20 9.76 1.13
CA PHE A 163 10.82 11.17 1.03
C PHE A 163 11.63 12.01 2.01
N VAL A 164 12.29 13.04 1.50
CA VAL A 164 12.97 14.05 2.33
C VAL A 164 12.07 15.25 2.56
N LEU A 165 11.17 15.54 1.61
CA LEU A 165 10.10 16.54 1.68
C LEU A 165 8.87 16.04 0.89
N PRO A 166 7.66 16.61 1.06
CA PRO A 166 6.44 16.16 0.36
C PRO A 166 6.56 16.11 -1.16
N ASN A 167 7.49 16.86 -1.74
CA ASN A 167 7.76 16.97 -3.17
C ASN A 167 9.19 16.54 -3.56
N ILE A 168 9.96 15.94 -2.64
CA ILE A 168 11.32 15.44 -2.92
C ILE A 168 11.37 13.96 -2.56
N LEU A 169 11.32 13.13 -3.61
CA LEU A 169 11.61 11.70 -3.57
C LEU A 169 13.09 11.48 -3.83
N VAL A 170 13.75 10.72 -2.96
CA VAL A 170 15.12 10.26 -3.14
C VAL A 170 15.08 8.77 -3.41
N ILE A 171 15.66 8.41 -4.55
CA ILE A 171 15.89 7.03 -4.97
C ILE A 171 17.41 6.83 -4.94
N PRO A 172 17.96 6.21 -3.89
CA PRO A 172 19.37 5.88 -3.83
C PRO A 172 19.64 4.79 -4.86
N SER A 173 20.29 5.16 -5.96
CA SER A 173 20.72 4.17 -6.95
C SER A 173 22.16 3.76 -6.66
N SER A 174 22.38 2.45 -6.54
CA SER A 174 23.74 1.92 -6.62
C SER A 174 24.19 1.93 -8.08
N LEU A 175 25.05 2.88 -8.46
CA LEU A 175 25.73 2.82 -9.76
C LEU A 175 26.55 1.52 -9.77
N SER A 176 26.12 0.56 -10.58
CA SER A 176 26.79 -0.71 -10.80
C SER A 176 28.11 -0.46 -11.55
N LYS A 177 29.16 -0.18 -10.77
CA LYS A 177 30.57 0.03 -11.15
C LYS A 177 30.83 1.18 -12.14
N PRO A 178 31.78 2.11 -11.88
CA PRO A 178 32.34 2.90 -12.97
C PRO A 178 32.95 1.92 -13.96
N ASP A 179 32.57 2.03 -15.23
CA ASP A 179 33.08 1.20 -16.31
C ASP A 179 34.60 1.02 -16.19
N GLU A 180 35.04 -0.23 -16.26
CA GLU A 180 36.41 -0.61 -16.57
C GLU A 180 36.75 -0.31 -18.05
N ASP A 181 36.23 0.80 -18.61
CA ASP A 181 36.55 1.31 -19.95
C ASP A 181 37.70 2.34 -19.88
N LEU A 182 38.73 2.00 -19.11
CA LEU A 182 40.06 2.59 -19.19
C LEU A 182 41.09 1.47 -19.30
N ASN A 183 41.07 0.75 -20.43
CA ASN A 183 42.22 0.02 -20.96
C ASN A 183 42.23 0.07 -22.50
#